data_AF-A0A354ZC93-F1
#
_entry.id   AF-A0A354ZC93-F1
#
_cell.length_a   1.000
_cell.length_b   1.000
_cell.length_c   1.000
_cell.angle_alpha   90.00
_cell.angle_beta   90.00
_cell.angle_gamma   90.00
#
_symmetry.space_group_name_H-M   'P 1'
#
loop_
_entity.id
_entity.type
_entity.pdbx_description
1 polymer ?
#
loop_
_entity_poly.entity_id
_entity_poly.type
_entity_poly.pdbx_seq_one_letter_code
_entity_poly.pdbx_strand_id
1 'polypeptide(L)' 'AEEVILAGPTCDSMDILYERTPYFMPSSAKIGDKVYILTAGAYTQSYSSVYFNGFPPLKSYILPPLSL' A
#
# COMPACT_ATOMS: atom_id res chain seq x y z
N ALA A 1 -8.90 17.39 6.76
CA ALA A 1 -8.15 16.12 6.74
C ALA A 1 -8.39 15.45 8.08
N GLU A 2 -8.55 14.14 8.07
CA GLU A 2 -8.87 13.35 9.25
C GLU A 2 -7.70 12.43 9.57
N GLU A 3 -7.40 12.28 10.86
CA GLU A 3 -6.41 11.33 11.35
C GLU A 3 -6.94 9.91 11.20
N VAL A 4 -6.17 9.05 10.53
CA VAL A 4 -6.55 7.66 10.26
C VAL A 4 -5.40 6.69 10.50
N ILE A 5 -5.75 5.42 10.69
CA ILE A 5 -4.82 4.29 10.64
C ILE A 5 -4.89 3.67 9.24
N LEU A 6 -3.75 3.49 8.59
CA LEU A 6 -3.64 2.78 7.32
C LEU A 6 -3.41 1.30 7.58
N ALA A 7 -4.45 0.48 7.48
CA ALA A 7 -4.36 -0.97 7.63
C ALA A 7 -4.38 -1.69 6.27
N GLY A 8 -3.73 -2.85 6.20
CA GLY A 8 -3.81 -3.76 5.07
C GLY A 8 -5.01 -4.73 5.18
N PRO A 9 -5.19 -5.59 4.16
CA PRO A 9 -6.36 -6.45 4.03
C PRO A 9 -6.19 -7.82 4.71
N THR A 10 -5.06 -8.11 5.35
CA THR A 10 -4.81 -9.42 5.94
C THR A 10 -5.54 -9.57 7.28
N CYS A 11 -5.65 -10.81 7.74
CA CYS A 11 -6.24 -11.17 9.03
C CYS A 11 -5.16 -11.22 10.12
N ASP A 12 -4.29 -10.21 10.14
CA ASP A 12 -3.19 -10.06 11.09
C ASP A 12 -3.27 -8.66 11.71
N SER A 13 -3.17 -8.57 13.04
CA SER A 13 -3.28 -7.29 13.75
C SER A 13 -2.09 -6.36 13.50
N MET A 14 -0.98 -6.88 12.97
CA MET A 14 0.22 -6.12 12.64
C MET A 14 0.24 -5.63 11.19
N ASP A 15 -0.82 -5.89 10.41
CA ASP A 15 -0.95 -5.40 9.04
C ASP A 15 -1.36 -3.91 9.01
N ILE A 16 -0.46 -3.08 9.52
CA ILE A 16 -0.66 -1.65 9.73
C ILE A 16 0.58 -0.91 9.23
N LEU A 17 0.37 0.10 8.38
CA LEU A 17 1.38 1.09 8.04
C LEU A 17 1.32 2.25 9.04
N TYR A 18 2.48 2.67 9.52
CA TYR A 18 2.64 3.85 10.38
C TYR A 18 1.81 3.80 11.68
N GLU A 19 1.76 2.65 12.35
CA GLU A 19 0.98 2.45 13.60
C GLU A 19 1.15 3.59 14.63
N ARG A 20 2.36 4.15 14.74
CA ARG A 20 2.70 5.20 15.70
C ARG A 20 2.93 6.57 15.06
N THR A 21 2.55 6.73 13.80
CA THR A 21 2.72 7.98 13.05
C THR A 21 1.42 8.29 12.31
N PRO A 22 0.63 9.26 12.79
CA PRO A 22 -0.66 9.60 12.21
C PRO A 22 -0.57 9.90 10.72
N TYR A 23 -1.47 9.28 9.93
CA TYR A 23 -1.68 9.68 8.54
C TYR A 23 -2.93 10.56 8.44
N PHE A 24 -2.81 11.68 7.71
CA PHE A 24 -3.91 12.61 7.50
C PHE A 24 -4.54 12.38 6.13
N MET A 25 -5.69 11.71 6.11
CA MET A 25 -6.44 11.44 4.88
C MET A 25 -7.25 12.68 4.49
N PRO A 26 -7.38 13.01 3.19
CA PRO A 26 -8.38 13.97 2.73
C PRO A 26 -9.79 13.53 3.17
N SER A 27 -10.59 14.46 3.71
CA SER A 27 -11.96 14.16 4.16
C SER A 27 -12.93 13.79 3.04
N SER A 28 -12.52 13.98 1.78
CA SER A 28 -13.27 13.56 0.60
C SER A 28 -13.02 12.10 0.21
N ALA A 29 -12.10 11.40 0.87
CA ALA A 29 -11.76 10.02 0.56
C ALA A 29 -12.96 9.09 0.81
N LYS A 30 -13.19 8.15 -0.10
CA LYS A 30 -14.31 7.19 -0.02
C LYS A 30 -13.91 5.82 -0.55
N ILE A 31 -14.73 4.82 -0.20
CA ILE A 31 -14.58 3.45 -0.69
C ILE A 31 -14.55 3.47 -2.24
N GLY A 32 -13.57 2.77 -2.81
CA GLY A 32 -13.34 2.69 -4.24
C GLY A 32 -12.32 3.69 -4.79
N ASP A 33 -11.90 4.68 -4.01
CA ASP A 33 -10.80 5.55 -4.40
C ASP A 33 -9.47 4.79 -4.48
N LYS A 34 -8.58 5.22 -5.38
CA LYS A 34 -7.24 4.64 -5.52
C LYS A 34 -6.24 5.36 -4.64
N VAL A 35 -5.43 4.58 -3.92
CA VAL A 35 -4.30 5.08 -3.13
C VAL A 35 -3.00 4.65 -3.81
N TYR A 36 -2.03 5.55 -3.84
CA TYR A 36 -0.69 5.29 -4.38
C TYR A 36 0.34 5.45 -3.26
N ILE A 37 1.07 4.37 -2.97
CA ILE A 37 2.23 4.42 -2.07
C ILE A 37 3.45 4.69 -2.93
N LEU A 38 4.02 5.89 -2.80
CA LEU A 38 5.17 6.33 -3.57
C LEU A 38 6.48 5.77 -2.99
N THR A 39 7.58 5.88 -3.75
CA THR A 39 8.93 5.46 -3.33
C THR A 39 9.08 3.97 -2.98
N ALA A 40 8.17 3.10 -3.45
CA ALA A 40 8.16 1.66 -3.20
C ALA A 40 8.99 0.82 -4.21
N GLY A 41 10.04 1.42 -4.81
CA GLY A 41 10.82 0.76 -5.87
C GLY A 41 11.87 -0.23 -5.35
N ALA A 42 12.33 -0.06 -4.11
CA ALA A 42 13.32 -0.92 -3.48
C ALA A 42 12.70 -1.70 -2.32
N TYR A 43 13.08 -2.95 -2.16
CA TYR A 43 12.72 -3.85 -1.06
C TYR A 43 11.22 -4.19 -0.89
N THR A 44 10.28 -3.53 -1.59
CA THR A 44 8.85 -3.86 -1.46
C THR A 44 8.50 -5.18 -2.13
N GLN A 45 8.82 -5.34 -3.42
CA GLN A 45 8.52 -6.60 -4.12
C GLN A 45 9.44 -7.75 -3.68
N SER A 46 10.71 -7.47 -3.38
CA SER A 46 11.65 -8.52 -2.97
C SER A 46 11.35 -9.10 -1.59
N TYR A 47 10.74 -8.33 -0.68
CA TYR A 47 10.33 -8.80 0.65
C TYR A 47 8.84 -9.13 0.76
N SER A 48 8.08 -9.08 -0.35
CA SER A 48 6.65 -9.39 -0.29
C SER A 48 6.43 -10.86 0.06
N SER A 49 5.62 -11.13 1.08
CA SER A 49 5.13 -12.47 1.38
C SER A 49 4.37 -13.05 0.17
N VAL A 50 4.54 -14.35 -0.07
CA VAL A 50 3.88 -15.06 -1.15
C VAL A 50 2.80 -15.97 -0.56
N TYR A 51 1.54 -15.73 -0.92
CA TYR A 51 0.36 -16.49 -0.44
C TYR A 51 0.04 -16.40 1.06
N PHE A 52 0.54 -15.38 1.78
CA PHE A 52 -0.01 -15.07 3.10
C PHE A 52 -1.49 -14.72 2.95
N ASN A 53 -2.36 -15.36 3.74
CA ASN A 53 -3.82 -15.30 3.62
C ASN A 53 -4.38 -15.61 2.21
N GLY A 54 -3.62 -16.32 1.37
CA GLY A 54 -4.02 -16.64 0.00
C GLY A 54 -3.90 -15.48 -0.99
N PHE A 55 -3.34 -14.33 -0.60
CA PHE A 55 -3.08 -13.23 -1.54
C PHE A 55 -1.96 -13.61 -2.54
N PRO A 56 -2.17 -13.46 -3.85
CA PRO A 56 -1.16 -13.82 -4.85
C PRO A 56 0.08 -12.91 -4.77
N PRO A 57 1.21 -13.32 -5.37
CA PRO A 57 2.42 -12.49 -5.41
C PRO A 57 2.15 -11.07 -5.94
N LEU A 58 2.85 -10.08 -5.37
CA LEU A 58 2.79 -8.69 -5.81
C LEU A 58 3.20 -8.58 -7.28
N LYS A 59 2.32 -8.03 -8.12
CA LYS A 59 2.61 -7.78 -9.53
C LYS A 59 3.53 -6.56 -9.65
N SER A 60 4.58 -6.69 -10.44
CA SER A 60 5.46 -5.60 -10.84
C SER A 60 5.42 -5.40 -12.35
N TYR A 61 5.50 -4.14 -12.77
CA TYR A 61 5.45 -3.75 -14.18
C TYR A 61 6.62 -2.82 -14.48
N ILE A 62 7.32 -3.07 -15.58
CA ILE A 62 8.34 -2.16 -16.12
C ILE A 62 7.68 -1.39 -17.25
N LEU A 63 7.56 -0.08 -17.07
CA LEU A 63 7.00 0.80 -18.09
C LEU A 63 8.09 1.18 -19.12
N PRO A 64 7.74 1.35 -20.39
CA PRO A 64 8.68 1.91 -21.36
C PRO A 64 9.11 3.32 -20.92
N PRO A 65 10.25 3.81 -21.41
CA PRO A 65 10.64 5.20 -21.20
C PRO A 65 9.49 6.12 -21.63
N LEU A 66 9.18 7.15 -20.83
CA LEU A 66 8.32 8.23 -21.31
C LEU A 66 9.02 8.86 -22.52
N SER A 67 8.34 8.84 -23.67
CA SER A 67 8.69 9.71 -24.79
C SER A 67 8.54 11.15 -24.30
N LEU A 68 9.67 11.79 -24.01
CA LEU A 68 9.76 13.24 -23.79
C LEU A 68 9.51 13.98 -25.10
#